data_AF-A0A6I3SJ79-F1
#
_entry.id   AF-A0A6I3SJ79-F1
#
_cell.length_a   1.000
_cell.length_b   1.000
_cell.length_c   1.000
_cell.angle_alpha   90.00
_cell.angle_beta   90.00
_cell.angle_gamma   90.00
#
_symmetry.space_group_name_H-M   'P 1'
#
loop_
_entity.id
_entity.type
_entity.pdbx_description
1 polymer ?
#
loop_
_entity_poly.entity_id
_entity_poly.type
_entity_poly.pdbx_seq_one_letter_code
_entity_poly.pdbx_strand_id
1 'polypeptide(L)'
;MGRWIGLLVIALAIAAFLSPWASSSPDGLERVAEDYGFSEKADKSVLEGIFPDYLIPGLDNEGLATAAAGIVGTTITFGLLTLLGKKMARPSADSRQGEEVSD
;
A
#
# COMPACT_ATOMS: atom_id res chain seq x y z
N MET A 1 -15.79 7.66 10.80
CA MET A 1 -15.46 6.97 9.52
C MET A 1 -15.06 7.92 8.40
N GLY A 2 -15.78 9.04 8.17
CA GLY A 2 -15.56 9.92 7.02
C GLY A 2 -14.13 10.44 6.80
N ARG A 3 -13.39 10.77 7.87
CA ARG A 3 -11.98 11.22 7.77
C ARG A 3 -11.06 10.16 7.15
N TRP A 4 -11.25 8.89 7.53
CA TRP A 4 -10.44 7.78 7.00
C TRP A 4 -10.75 7.49 5.53
N ILE A 5 -12.03 7.63 5.15
CA ILE A 5 -12.45 7.49 3.75
C ILE A 5 -11.85 8.62 2.90
N GLY A 6 -11.88 9.86 3.40
CA GLY A 6 -11.25 10.99 2.72
C GLY A 6 -9.75 10.80 2.49
N LEU A 7 -9.03 10.31 3.49
CA LEU A 7 -7.60 9.98 3.37
C LEU A 7 -7.35 8.86 2.36
N LEU A 8 -8.19 7.82 2.34
CA LEU A 8 -8.09 6.74 1.36
C LEU A 8 -8.30 7.26 -0.07
N VAL A 9 -9.29 8.12 -0.30
CA VAL A 9 -9.54 8.71 -1.62
C VAL A 9 -8.34 9.52 -2.09
N ILE A 10 -7.73 10.31 -1.20
CA ILE A 10 -6.52 11.08 -1.53
C ILE A 10 -5.36 10.13 -1.88
N ALA A 11 -5.15 9.07 -1.10
CA ALA A 11 -4.11 8.09 -1.38
C ALA A 11 -4.31 7.39 -2.73
N LEU A 12 -5.55 7.02 -3.06
CA LEU A 12 -5.89 6.42 -4.36
C LEU A 12 -5.71 7.41 -5.51
N ALA A 13 -6.03 8.69 -5.33
CA ALA A 13 -5.78 9.71 -6.34
C ALA A 13 -4.27 9.86 -6.61
N ILE A 14 -3.45 9.91 -5.56
CA ILE A 14 -1.99 9.95 -5.71
C ILE A 14 -1.49 8.69 -6.44
N ALA A 15 -1.95 7.51 -6.02
CA ALA A 15 -1.58 6.25 -6.65
C ALA A 15 -1.99 6.20 -8.13
N ALA A 16 -3.15 6.72 -8.50
CA ALA A 16 -3.65 6.69 -9.87
C ALA A 16 -2.96 7.72 -10.78
N PHE A 17 -2.73 8.94 -10.30
CA PHE A 17 -2.32 10.07 -11.14
C PHE A 17 -0.84 10.41 -11.07
N LEU A 18 -0.17 10.18 -9.93
CA LEU A 18 1.24 10.56 -9.75
C LEU A 18 2.19 9.39 -9.98
N SER A 19 1.76 8.14 -9.71
CA SER A 19 2.62 6.98 -9.89
C SER A 19 3.08 6.68 -11.33
N PRO A 20 2.32 7.00 -12.40
CA PRO A 20 2.83 6.86 -13.77
C PRO A 20 4.05 7.71 -14.08
N TRP A 21 4.32 8.74 -13.26
CA TRP A 21 5.48 9.62 -13.36
C TRP A 21 6.52 9.34 -12.27
N ALA A 22 6.54 8.12 -11.72
CA ALA A 22 7.61 7.67 -10.84
C ALA A 22 8.97 7.76 -11.56
N SER A 23 10.01 8.10 -10.80
CA SER A 23 11.38 8.20 -11.34
C SER A 23 11.89 6.85 -11.77
N SER A 24 12.49 6.76 -12.96
CA SER A 24 13.16 5.56 -13.48
C SER A 24 14.60 5.38 -12.96
N SER A 25 15.05 6.24 -12.06
CA SER A 25 16.39 6.16 -11.45
C SER A 25 16.46 4.98 -10.46
N PRO A 26 17.57 4.22 -10.42
CA PRO A 26 17.72 3.10 -9.50
C PRO A 26 17.59 3.57 -8.06
N ASP A 27 16.84 2.81 -7.28
CA ASP A 27 16.69 3.09 -5.85
C ASP A 27 17.97 2.73 -5.06
N GLY A 28 17.98 2.97 -3.76
CA GLY A 28 19.17 2.69 -2.94
C GLY A 28 19.56 1.20 -2.89
N LEU A 29 18.61 0.28 -3.06
CA LEU A 29 18.88 -1.16 -3.05
C LEU A 29 19.39 -1.62 -4.41
N GLU A 30 18.74 -1.19 -5.50
CA GLU A 30 19.16 -1.44 -6.87
C GLU A 30 20.54 -0.85 -7.14
N ARG A 31 20.79 0.39 -6.70
CA ARG A 31 22.08 1.05 -6.91
C ARG A 31 23.23 0.27 -6.26
N VAL A 32 23.02 -0.23 -5.05
CA VAL A 32 24.00 -1.10 -4.38
C VAL A 32 24.13 -2.44 -5.12
N ALA A 33 23.03 -3.00 -5.61
CA ALA A 33 23.06 -4.24 -6.38
C ALA A 33 23.83 -4.09 -7.70
N GLU A 34 23.70 -2.96 -8.37
CA GLU A 34 24.46 -2.59 -9.57
C GLU A 34 25.94 -2.38 -9.24
N ASP A 35 26.25 -1.54 -8.24
CA ASP A 35 27.63 -1.18 -7.88
C ASP A 35 28.47 -2.41 -7.48
N TYR A 36 27.85 -3.40 -6.82
CA TYR A 36 28.50 -4.65 -6.40
C TYR A 36 28.24 -5.84 -7.35
N GLY A 37 27.57 -5.62 -8.47
CA GLY A 37 27.39 -6.62 -9.55
C GLY A 37 26.53 -7.83 -9.17
N PHE A 38 25.57 -7.68 -8.26
CA PHE A 38 24.64 -8.76 -7.87
C PHE A 38 23.19 -8.54 -8.31
N SER A 39 22.91 -7.49 -9.09
CA SER A 39 21.57 -7.20 -9.62
C SER A 39 20.95 -8.40 -10.38
N GLU A 40 21.72 -9.12 -11.21
CA GLU A 40 21.26 -10.32 -11.93
C GLU A 40 20.76 -11.47 -11.04
N LYS A 41 21.03 -11.44 -9.73
CA LYS A 41 20.49 -12.44 -8.80
C LYS A 41 19.01 -12.21 -8.54
N ALA A 42 18.49 -11.00 -8.73
CA ALA A 42 17.08 -10.70 -8.60
C ALA A 42 16.25 -11.47 -9.64
N ASP A 43 16.71 -11.51 -10.90
CA ASP A 43 16.04 -12.22 -12.01
C ASP A 43 16.01 -13.75 -11.83
N LYS A 44 16.94 -14.29 -11.03
CA LYS A 44 17.06 -15.73 -10.75
C LYS A 44 16.30 -16.14 -9.49
N SER A 45 15.43 -15.29 -8.97
CA SER A 45 14.60 -15.60 -7.81
C SER A 45 13.76 -16.85 -8.06
N VAL A 46 13.76 -17.77 -7.09
CA VAL A 46 12.89 -18.97 -7.10
C VAL A 46 11.42 -18.58 -6.91
N LEU A 47 11.17 -17.40 -6.35
CA LEU A 47 9.85 -16.84 -6.14
C LEU A 47 9.71 -15.62 -7.05
N GLU A 48 9.08 -15.82 -8.19
CA GLU A 48 8.69 -14.73 -9.08
C GLU A 48 7.64 -13.87 -8.36
N GLY A 49 7.87 -12.55 -8.30
CA GLY A 49 6.97 -11.62 -7.65
C GLY A 49 5.61 -11.57 -8.35
N ILE A 50 4.55 -11.23 -7.62
CA ILE A 50 3.20 -11.10 -8.22
C ILE A 50 3.15 -9.92 -9.22
N PHE A 51 3.90 -8.84 -8.95
CA PHE A 51 4.03 -7.65 -9.79
C PHE A 51 5.50 -7.17 -9.81
N PRO A 52 6.40 -7.87 -10.53
CA PRO A 52 7.78 -7.41 -10.68
C PRO A 52 7.77 -6.03 -11.33
N ASP A 53 8.56 -5.10 -10.78
CA ASP A 53 8.66 -3.71 -11.25
C ASP A 53 7.31 -3.00 -11.44
N TYR A 54 6.31 -3.37 -10.63
CA TYR A 54 4.93 -2.87 -10.73
C TYR A 54 4.24 -3.16 -12.07
N LEU A 55 4.78 -4.10 -12.85
CA LEU A 55 4.18 -4.54 -14.11
C LEU A 55 3.02 -5.48 -13.83
N ILE A 56 1.92 -5.25 -14.56
CA ILE A 56 0.74 -6.10 -14.51
C ILE A 56 0.65 -6.83 -15.86
N PRO A 57 0.58 -8.17 -15.86
CA PRO A 57 0.47 -8.93 -17.09
C PRO A 57 -0.80 -8.52 -17.86
N GLY A 58 -0.63 -8.15 -19.13
CA GLY A 58 -1.72 -7.68 -20.00
C GLY A 58 -1.87 -6.16 -20.12
N LEU A 59 -1.02 -5.37 -19.44
CA LEU A 59 -0.89 -3.92 -19.65
C LEU A 59 0.46 -3.58 -20.27
N ASP A 60 0.46 -3.20 -21.54
CA ASP A 60 1.68 -2.85 -22.29
C ASP A 60 2.23 -1.46 -21.91
N ASN A 61 1.42 -0.62 -21.26
CA ASN A 61 1.80 0.72 -20.83
C ASN A 61 2.27 0.69 -19.37
N GLU A 62 3.58 0.83 -19.16
CA GLU A 62 4.25 0.82 -17.85
C GLU A 62 3.64 1.83 -16.87
N GLY A 63 3.25 3.02 -17.33
CA GLY A 63 2.61 4.03 -16.50
C GLY A 63 1.23 3.59 -16.01
N LEU A 64 0.41 2.99 -16.89
CA LEU A 64 -0.89 2.42 -16.52
C LEU A 64 -0.75 1.20 -15.61
N ALA A 65 0.24 0.35 -15.85
CA ALA A 65 0.56 -0.79 -15.00
C ALA A 65 0.94 -0.33 -13.59
N THR A 66 1.83 0.65 -13.48
CA THR A 66 2.26 1.25 -12.21
C THR A 66 1.08 1.88 -11.45
N ALA A 67 0.21 2.62 -12.13
CA ALA A 67 -1.01 3.17 -11.51
C ALA A 67 -1.95 2.09 -10.99
N ALA A 68 -2.20 1.06 -11.79
CA ALA A 68 -3.06 -0.04 -11.39
C ALA A 68 -2.46 -0.81 -10.20
N ALA A 69 -1.16 -1.07 -10.20
CA ALA A 69 -0.45 -1.73 -9.11
C ALA A 69 -0.54 -0.90 -7.81
N GLY A 70 -0.37 0.42 -7.91
CA GLY A 70 -0.52 1.35 -6.79
C GLY A 70 -1.93 1.36 -6.20
N ILE A 71 -2.98 1.37 -7.05
CA ILE A 71 -4.38 1.31 -6.61
C ILE A 71 -4.67 -0.01 -5.88
N VAL A 72 -4.26 -1.13 -6.48
CA VAL A 72 -4.48 -2.47 -5.92
C VAL A 72 -3.76 -2.61 -4.58
N GLY A 73 -2.48 -2.27 -4.52
CA GLY A 73 -1.67 -2.36 -3.29
C GLY A 73 -2.21 -1.47 -2.16
N THR A 74 -2.60 -0.23 -2.48
CA THR A 74 -3.18 0.70 -1.49
C THR A 74 -4.50 0.17 -0.93
N THR A 75 -5.37 -0.34 -1.81
CA THR A 75 -6.68 -0.89 -1.42
C THR A 75 -6.53 -2.12 -0.53
N ILE A 76 -5.64 -3.05 -0.88
CA ILE A 76 -5.35 -4.26 -0.09
C ILE A 76 -4.79 -3.87 1.28
N THR A 77 -3.79 -2.98 1.32
CA THR A 77 -3.14 -2.56 2.57
C THR A 77 -4.15 -1.91 3.52
N PHE A 78 -4.97 -0.98 3.03
CA PHE A 78 -6.00 -0.33 3.84
C PHE A 78 -7.05 -1.34 4.34
N GLY A 79 -7.51 -2.24 3.46
CA GLY A 79 -8.45 -3.30 3.81
C GLY A 79 -7.91 -4.23 4.91
N LEU A 80 -6.66 -4.67 4.79
CA LEU A 80 -6.01 -5.53 5.79
C LEU A 80 -5.85 -4.82 7.14
N LEU A 81 -5.34 -3.58 7.14
CA LEU A 81 -5.14 -2.83 8.37
C LEU A 81 -6.47 -2.53 9.09
N THR A 82 -7.51 -2.17 8.35
CA THR A 82 -8.83 -1.93 8.95
C THR A 82 -9.45 -3.22 9.51
N LEU A 83 -9.28 -4.36 8.83
CA LEU A 83 -9.77 -5.65 9.30
C LEU A 83 -9.03 -6.12 10.55
N LEU A 84 -7.69 -6.02 10.55
CA LEU A 84 -6.86 -6.36 11.71
C LEU A 84 -7.16 -5.43 12.89
N GLY A 85 -7.25 -4.12 12.65
CA GLY A 85 -7.58 -3.14 13.66
C GLY A 85 -8.94 -3.41 14.31
N LYS A 86 -9.96 -3.77 13.52
CA LYS A 86 -11.28 -4.16 14.06
C LYS A 86 -11.24 -5.44 14.88
N LYS A 87 -10.40 -6.41 14.51
CA LYS A 87 -10.25 -7.67 15.26
C LYS A 87 -9.48 -7.49 16.57
N MET A 88 -8.53 -6.56 16.60
CA MET A 88 -7.67 -6.29 17.76
C MET A 88 -8.22 -5.20 18.69
N ALA A 89 -9.18 -4.40 18.23
CA ALA A 89 -9.86 -3.42 19.06
C ALA A 89 -10.60 -4.15 20.19
N ARG A 90 -10.05 -4.08 21.40
CA ARG A 90 -10.75 -4.51 22.61
C ARG A 90 -12.03 -3.68 22.76
N PRO A 91 -13.14 -4.25 23.23
CA PRO A 91 -14.30 -3.45 23.61
C PRO A 91 -13.84 -2.46 24.67
N SER A 92 -13.80 -1.17 24.35
CA SER A 92 -13.68 -0.13 25.37
C SER A 92 -14.91 -0.24 26.24
N ALA A 93 -14.72 -0.59 27.53
CA ALA A 93 -15.77 -0.54 28.51
C ALA A 93 -16.30 0.90 28.55
N ASP A 94 -17.53 1.09 28.08
CA ASP A 94 -18.27 2.34 28.16
C ASP A 94 -18.60 2.56 29.65
N SER A 95 -17.74 3.28 30.36
CA SER A 95 -18.01 3.76 31.71
C SER A 95 -18.97 4.94 31.62
N ARG A 96 -20.24 4.66 31.32
CA ARG A 96 -21.38 5.54 31.56
C ARG A 96 -22.34 4.81 32.48
N GLN A 97 -22.31 5.13 33.77
CA GLN A 97 -23.41 4.96 34.75
C GLN A 97 -22.85 5.30 36.13
N GLY A 98 -23.13 6.48 36.67
CA GLY A 98 -22.74 6.80 38.05
C GLY A 98 -22.89 8.25 38.53
N GLU A 99 -23.14 9.22 37.67
CA GLU A 99 -23.28 10.64 38.08
C GLU A 99 -24.59 11.27 37.61
N GLU A 100 -25.64 10.46 37.53
CA GLU A 100 -27.02 10.92 37.32
C GLU A 100 -27.95 10.26 38.36
N VAL A 101 -27.65 10.50 39.64
CA VAL A 101 -28.48 10.31 40.85
C VAL A 101 -27.88 11.28 41.88
N SER A 102 -28.54 12.20 42.57
CA SER A 102 -29.94 12.57 42.81
C SER A 102 -29.89 13.98 43.45
N ASP A 103 -30.91 14.81 43.19
CA ASP A 103 -31.39 15.98 43.97
C ASP A 103 -30.42 17.07 44.45
#